data_AF-A0A522CIK4-F1
#
_entry.id   AF-A0A522CIK4-F1
#
_cell.length_a   1.000
_cell.length_b   1.000
_cell.length_c   1.000
_cell.angle_alpha   90.00
_cell.angle_beta   90.00
_cell.angle_gamma   90.00
#
_symmetry.space_group_name_H-M   'P 1'
#
loop_
_entity.id
_entity.type
_entity.pdbx_description
1 polymer ?
#
loop_
_entity_poly.entity_id
_entity_poly.type
_entity_poly.pdbx_seq_one_letter_code
_entity_poly.pdbx_strand_id
1 'polypeptide(L)'
;MTRFLISLILTLGSIFLALFTEGINPIMFLGISAFIVVAGIPIISSFGVWKASEVLAAWKDPFSKKKSDSLAVSLKVLEFQERLLYISGITGTILGTVAVLYTVQSLHTMENICRSFASCLISLLYGLLLATIMRILRARIEYAMTR
;
A
#
# COMPACT_ATOMS: atom_id res chain seq x y z
N MET A 1 11.09 -4.70 14.20
CA MET A 1 10.67 -3.35 14.63
C MET A 1 11.35 -2.26 13.79
N THR A 2 12.68 -2.09 13.85
CA THR A 2 13.41 -1.00 13.15
C THR A 2 13.19 -0.98 11.63
N ARG A 3 13.25 -2.15 10.99
CA ARG A 3 12.96 -2.35 9.56
C ARG A 3 11.58 -1.83 9.14
N PHE A 4 10.57 -2.06 9.98
CA PHE A 4 9.19 -1.62 9.72
C PHE A 4 9.04 -0.11 9.89
N LEU A 5 9.63 0.47 10.93
CA LEU A 5 9.65 1.92 11.12
C LEU A 5 10.32 2.65 9.94
N ILE A 6 11.45 2.15 9.43
CA ILE A 6 12.13 2.75 8.28
C ILE A 6 11.23 2.73 7.05
N SER A 7 10.62 1.59 6.71
CA SER A 7 9.73 1.49 5.55
C SER A 7 8.44 2.29 5.71
N LEU A 8 7.94 2.38 6.94
CA LEU A 8 6.79 3.22 7.27
C LEU A 8 7.10 4.69 7.03
N ILE A 9 8.25 5.18 7.53
CA ILE A 9 8.71 6.55 7.30
C ILE A 9 8.94 6.79 5.81
N LEU A 10 9.55 5.85 5.08
CA LEU A 10 9.74 5.97 3.63
C LEU A 10 8.40 6.02 2.88
N THR A 11 7.42 5.21 3.29
CA THR A 11 6.09 5.17 2.67
C THR A 11 5.35 6.46 2.93
N LEU A 12 5.21 6.86 4.19
CA LEU A 12 4.53 8.11 4.56
C LEU A 12 5.25 9.32 3.97
N GLY A 13 6.56 9.38 4.09
CA GLY A 13 7.39 10.47 3.54
C GLY A 13 7.25 10.61 2.04
N SER A 14 7.19 9.49 1.29
CA SER A 14 6.98 9.53 -0.16
C SER A 14 5.57 9.97 -0.54
N ILE A 15 4.55 9.56 0.22
CA ILE A 15 3.16 10.02 0.04
C ILE A 15 3.07 11.53 0.30
N PHE A 16 3.66 12.02 1.38
CA PHE A 16 3.71 13.46 1.69
C PHE A 16 4.49 14.24 0.63
N LEU A 17 5.65 13.74 0.18
CA LEU A 17 6.44 14.39 -0.86
C LEU A 17 5.64 14.52 -2.16
N ALA A 18 4.94 13.46 -2.58
CA ALA A 18 4.08 13.46 -3.76
C ALA A 18 2.96 14.53 -3.64
N LEU A 19 2.32 14.63 -2.47
CA LEU A 19 1.32 15.66 -2.20
C LEU A 19 1.87 17.08 -2.27
N PHE A 20 3.08 17.31 -1.74
CA PHE A 20 3.75 18.61 -1.79
C PHE A 20 4.13 19.00 -3.22
N THR A 21 4.66 18.05 -4.01
CA THR A 21 5.03 18.32 -5.41
C THR A 21 3.84 18.61 -6.30
N GLU A 22 2.68 18.04 -6.00
CA GLU A 22 1.43 18.29 -6.74
C GLU A 22 0.63 19.50 -6.21
N GLY A 23 1.21 20.27 -5.29
CA GLY A 23 0.63 21.52 -4.81
C GLY A 23 -0.62 21.37 -3.95
N ILE A 24 -0.77 20.25 -3.22
CA ILE A 24 -1.96 19.95 -2.42
C ILE A 24 -3.23 20.02 -3.28
N ASN A 25 -3.17 19.49 -4.50
CA ASN A 25 -4.32 19.44 -5.40
C ASN A 25 -4.91 18.02 -5.36
N PRO A 26 -5.77 17.71 -4.38
CA PRO A 26 -6.15 16.33 -4.10
C PRO A 26 -7.03 15.70 -5.18
N ILE A 27 -7.51 16.51 -6.13
CA ILE A 27 -8.39 16.09 -7.22
C ILE A 27 -7.64 15.18 -8.22
N MET A 28 -6.31 15.16 -8.22
CA MET A 28 -5.50 14.33 -9.13
C MET A 28 -5.30 12.87 -8.67
N PHE A 29 -5.72 12.51 -7.45
CA PHE A 29 -5.56 11.15 -6.91
C PHE A 29 -6.70 10.20 -7.30
N LEU A 30 -6.99 10.06 -8.60
CA LEU A 30 -7.97 9.09 -9.12
C LEU A 30 -7.34 8.11 -10.10
N GLY A 31 -7.72 6.84 -9.98
CA GLY A 31 -7.24 5.77 -10.86
C GLY A 31 -5.80 5.36 -10.56
N ILE A 32 -4.93 5.48 -11.56
CA ILE A 32 -3.56 4.94 -11.51
C ILE A 32 -2.69 5.67 -10.46
N SER A 33 -2.88 6.98 -10.27
CA SER A 33 -2.13 7.74 -9.25
C SER A 33 -2.43 7.23 -7.83
N ALA A 34 -3.72 7.04 -7.50
CA ALA A 34 -4.15 6.46 -6.22
C ALA A 34 -3.58 5.04 -6.03
N PHE A 35 -3.56 4.24 -7.11
CA PHE A 35 -2.94 2.92 -7.07
C PHE A 35 -1.43 2.99 -6.78
N ILE A 36 -0.67 3.87 -7.45
CA ILE A 36 0.77 4.01 -7.21
C ILE A 36 1.04 4.44 -5.76
N VAL A 37 0.26 5.38 -5.23
CA VAL A 37 0.42 5.89 -3.86
C VAL A 37 0.08 4.82 -2.83
N VAL A 38 -1.02 4.08 -3.02
CA VAL A 38 -1.53 3.12 -2.03
C VAL A 38 -0.89 1.74 -2.14
N ALA A 39 -0.44 1.35 -3.34
CA ALA A 39 0.12 0.03 -3.62
C ALA A 39 1.60 0.09 -3.99
N GLY A 40 1.93 0.95 -4.95
CA GLY A 40 3.28 1.07 -5.50
C GLY A 40 4.30 1.49 -4.45
N ILE A 41 4.07 2.61 -3.76
CA ILE A 41 4.98 3.14 -2.76
C ILE A 41 5.23 2.14 -1.61
N PRO A 42 4.22 1.51 -0.99
CA PRO A 42 4.44 0.49 0.04
C PRO A 42 5.22 -0.74 -0.45
N ILE A 43 4.98 -1.19 -1.68
CA ILE A 43 5.70 -2.34 -2.24
C ILE A 43 7.15 -1.94 -2.55
N ILE A 44 7.38 -0.76 -3.13
CA ILE A 44 8.72 -0.24 -3.44
C ILE A 44 9.51 0.02 -2.15
N SER A 45 8.88 0.57 -1.11
CA SER A 45 9.55 0.85 0.17
C SER A 45 10.08 -0.42 0.84
N SER A 46 9.45 -1.58 0.58
CA SER A 46 9.96 -2.86 1.08
C SER A 46 11.34 -3.23 0.53
N PHE A 47 11.71 -2.77 -0.68
CA PHE A 47 13.06 -2.94 -1.25
C PHE A 47 14.12 -2.09 -0.55
N GLY A 48 13.73 -1.02 0.17
CA GLY A 48 14.65 -0.24 1.00
C GLY A 48 15.08 -0.98 2.27
N VAL A 49 14.42 -2.09 2.60
CA VAL A 49 14.55 -2.78 3.89
C VAL A 49 14.89 -4.27 3.73
N TRP A 50 14.47 -4.87 2.63
CA TRP A 50 14.71 -6.26 2.27
C TRP A 50 15.48 -6.35 0.96
N LYS A 51 16.22 -7.45 0.73
CA LYS A 51 16.90 -7.63 -0.55
C LYS A 51 15.87 -7.85 -1.65
N ALA A 52 16.13 -7.30 -2.85
CA ALA A 52 15.23 -7.48 -3.99
C ALA A 52 14.95 -8.97 -4.30
N SER A 53 15.95 -9.83 -4.13
CA SER A 53 15.79 -11.28 -4.28
C SER A 53 14.83 -11.90 -3.26
N GLU A 54 14.78 -11.38 -2.03
CA GLU A 54 13.88 -11.86 -0.96
C GLU A 54 12.44 -11.38 -1.23
N VAL A 55 12.29 -10.14 -1.70
CA VAL A 55 10.97 -9.60 -2.08
C VAL A 55 10.40 -10.36 -3.27
N LEU A 56 11.18 -10.57 -4.32
CA LEU A 56 10.73 -11.33 -5.50
C LEU A 56 10.47 -12.80 -5.17
N ALA A 57 11.29 -13.42 -4.31
CA ALA A 57 11.04 -14.76 -3.81
C ALA A 57 9.72 -14.83 -3.04
N ALA A 58 9.44 -13.85 -2.17
CA ALA A 58 8.20 -13.81 -1.39
C ALA A 58 6.92 -13.79 -2.25
N TRP A 59 6.99 -13.21 -3.45
CA TRP A 59 5.87 -13.18 -4.39
C TRP A 59 5.74 -14.47 -5.20
N LYS A 60 6.84 -15.19 -5.42
CA LYS A 60 6.88 -16.43 -6.21
C LYS A 60 6.62 -17.68 -5.36
N ASP A 61 7.11 -17.68 -4.13
CA ASP A 61 7.06 -18.80 -3.19
C ASP A 61 5.65 -19.35 -2.92
N PRO A 62 4.57 -18.53 -2.83
CA PRO A 62 3.20 -19.04 -2.68
C PRO A 62 2.71 -19.97 -3.81
N PHE A 63 3.40 -19.96 -4.95
CA PHE A 63 3.09 -20.79 -6.13
C PHE A 63 4.11 -21.91 -6.35
N SER A 64 5.16 -21.97 -5.54
CA SER A 64 6.21 -22.99 -5.62
C SER A 64 5.85 -24.21 -4.76
N LYS A 65 6.14 -25.41 -5.26
CA LYS A 65 5.98 -26.67 -4.50
C LYS A 65 7.18 -26.99 -3.59
N LYS A 66 8.20 -26.13 -3.55
CA LYS A 66 9.46 -26.41 -2.85
C LYS A 66 9.38 -26.00 -1.39
N LYS A 67 9.72 -26.93 -0.49
CA LYS A 67 10.07 -26.60 0.90
C LYS A 67 11.50 -26.08 0.91
N SER A 68 11.67 -24.84 1.34
CA SER A 68 12.96 -24.14 1.38
C SER A 68 12.99 -23.29 2.63
N ASP A 69 14.17 -23.15 3.25
CA ASP A 69 14.37 -22.22 4.37
C ASP A 69 14.03 -20.76 3.98
N SER A 70 13.98 -20.45 2.68
CA SER A 70 13.50 -19.17 2.16
C SER A 70 12.04 -18.87 2.48
N LEU A 71 11.19 -19.89 2.71
CA LEU A 71 9.76 -19.69 2.98
C LEU A 71 9.52 -18.89 4.27
N ALA A 72 10.36 -19.09 5.29
CA ALA A 72 10.27 -18.34 6.54
C ALA A 72 10.59 -16.84 6.36
N VAL A 73 11.48 -16.51 5.43
CA VAL A 73 11.79 -15.12 5.07
C VAL A 73 10.63 -14.53 4.25
N SER A 74 10.13 -15.29 3.28
CA SER A 74 8.99 -14.92 2.43
C SER A 74 7.73 -14.60 3.25
N LEU A 75 7.44 -15.38 4.29
CA LEU A 75 6.34 -15.09 5.22
C LEU A 75 6.48 -13.72 5.90
N LYS A 76 7.67 -13.41 6.40
CA LYS A 76 7.94 -12.12 7.08
C LYS A 76 7.83 -10.95 6.11
N VAL A 77 8.26 -11.12 4.85
CA VAL A 77 8.13 -10.09 3.81
C VAL A 77 6.67 -9.86 3.45
N LEU A 78 5.87 -10.93 3.25
CA LEU A 78 4.44 -10.79 2.93
C LEU A 78 3.65 -10.19 4.08
N GLU A 79 3.92 -10.60 5.32
CA GLU A 79 3.29 -9.99 6.51
C GLU A 79 3.64 -8.50 6.62
N PHE A 80 4.89 -8.15 6.33
CA PHE A 80 5.35 -6.77 6.33
C PHE A 80 4.64 -5.93 5.26
N GLN A 81 4.54 -6.44 4.03
CA GLN A 81 3.85 -5.77 2.94
C GLN A 81 2.35 -5.66 3.19
N GLU A 82 1.71 -6.69 3.75
CA GLU A 82 0.29 -6.64 4.17
C GLU A 82 0.06 -5.45 5.12
N ARG A 83 0.86 -5.34 6.19
CA ARG A 83 0.72 -4.26 7.18
C ARG A 83 0.96 -2.88 6.56
N LEU A 84 1.95 -2.74 5.69
CA LEU A 84 2.21 -1.47 5.00
C LEU A 84 1.08 -1.06 4.06
N LEU A 85 0.51 -2.02 3.32
CA LEU A 85 -0.64 -1.77 2.42
C LEU A 85 -1.88 -1.35 3.22
N TYR A 86 -2.13 -1.96 4.38
CA TYR A 86 -3.20 -1.53 5.29
C TYR A 86 -3.01 -0.08 5.75
N ILE A 87 -1.81 0.25 6.24
CA ILE A 87 -1.51 1.61 6.71
C ILE A 87 -1.60 2.62 5.56
N SER A 88 -1.09 2.26 4.38
CA SER A 88 -1.15 3.11 3.20
C SER A 88 -2.59 3.34 2.73
N GLY A 89 -3.44 2.31 2.77
CA GLY A 89 -4.87 2.45 2.47
C GLY A 89 -5.59 3.38 3.43
N ILE A 90 -5.35 3.23 4.74
CA ILE A 90 -5.89 4.13 5.77
C ILE A 90 -5.38 5.57 5.56
N THR A 91 -4.08 5.73 5.29
CA THR A 91 -3.47 7.05 5.06
C THR A 91 -4.08 7.71 3.82
N GLY A 92 -4.20 6.99 2.71
CA GLY A 92 -4.86 7.49 1.50
C GLY A 92 -6.32 7.88 1.73
N THR A 93 -7.04 7.11 2.55
CA THR A 93 -8.44 7.41 2.94
C THR A 93 -8.52 8.70 3.76
N ILE A 94 -7.62 8.90 4.72
CA ILE A 94 -7.55 10.13 5.53
C ILE A 94 -7.25 11.33 4.62
N LEU A 95 -6.28 11.21 3.72
CA LEU A 95 -5.91 12.25 2.77
C LEU A 95 -7.08 12.59 1.82
N GLY A 96 -7.78 11.58 1.30
CA GLY A 96 -8.99 11.77 0.51
C GLY A 96 -10.13 12.42 1.30
N THR A 97 -10.23 12.17 2.59
CA THR A 97 -11.22 12.83 3.45
C THR A 97 -10.89 14.31 3.65
N VAL A 98 -9.62 14.63 3.94
CA VAL A 98 -9.13 16.02 4.03
C VAL A 98 -9.38 16.76 2.71
N ALA A 99 -9.17 16.10 1.58
CA ALA A 99 -9.46 16.63 0.27
C ALA A 99 -10.92 16.98 0.04
N VAL A 100 -11.84 16.11 0.46
CA VAL A 100 -13.29 16.36 0.39
C VAL A 100 -13.63 17.60 1.20
N LEU A 101 -13.15 17.68 2.45
CA LEU A 101 -13.40 18.83 3.33
C LEU A 101 -12.87 20.15 2.73
N TYR A 102 -11.66 20.13 2.19
CA TYR A 102 -11.06 21.28 1.50
C TYR A 102 -11.87 21.70 0.28
N THR A 103 -12.32 20.74 -0.54
CA THR A 103 -13.08 21.00 -1.76
C THR A 103 -14.47 21.58 -1.47
N VAL A 104 -15.13 21.07 -0.44
CA VAL A 104 -16.43 21.60 0.04
C VAL A 104 -16.29 23.06 0.47
N GLN A 105 -15.16 23.43 1.09
CA GLN A 105 -14.91 24.78 1.59
C GLN A 105 -14.45 25.76 0.48
N SER A 106 -13.73 25.28 -0.54
CA SER A 106 -13.00 26.16 -1.48
C SER A 106 -13.53 26.20 -2.92
N LEU A 107 -14.12 25.11 -3.43
CA LEU A 107 -14.30 24.93 -4.88
C LEU A 107 -15.74 24.72 -5.36
N HIS A 108 -16.72 24.59 -4.46
CA HIS A 108 -18.20 24.53 -4.65
C HIS A 108 -18.81 23.73 -5.82
N THR A 109 -18.03 23.11 -6.69
CA THR A 109 -18.54 22.28 -7.79
C THR A 109 -18.76 20.86 -7.29
N MET A 110 -19.99 20.36 -7.46
CA MET A 110 -20.39 19.01 -7.08
C MET A 110 -19.48 17.93 -7.68
N GLU A 111 -18.95 18.18 -8.89
CA GLU A 111 -18.02 17.29 -9.57
C GLU A 111 -16.72 17.06 -8.76
N ASN A 112 -16.11 18.12 -8.22
CA ASN A 112 -14.84 18.00 -7.48
C ASN A 112 -15.05 17.30 -6.12
N ILE A 113 -16.21 17.50 -5.49
CA ILE A 113 -16.60 16.80 -4.26
C ILE A 113 -16.73 15.30 -4.55
N CYS A 114 -17.46 14.92 -5.61
CA CYS A 114 -17.61 13.53 -6.03
C CYS A 114 -16.27 12.87 -6.36
N ARG A 115 -15.38 13.58 -7.06
CA ARG A 115 -14.03 13.10 -7.39
C ARG A 115 -13.19 12.85 -6.13
N SER A 116 -13.19 13.79 -5.19
CA SER A 116 -12.46 13.65 -3.93
C SER A 116 -13.02 12.50 -3.07
N PHE A 117 -14.34 12.35 -3.06
CA PHE A 117 -15.00 11.25 -2.36
C PHE A 117 -14.68 9.89 -2.98
N ALA A 118 -14.68 9.81 -4.33
CA ALA A 118 -14.28 8.61 -5.05
C ALA A 118 -12.81 8.24 -4.77
N SER A 119 -11.90 9.22 -4.68
CA SER A 119 -10.50 9.00 -4.33
C SER A 119 -10.34 8.36 -2.94
N CYS A 120 -11.13 8.84 -1.95
CA CYS A 120 -11.16 8.28 -0.60
C CYS A 120 -11.56 6.79 -0.62
N LEU A 121 -12.66 6.46 -1.29
CA LEU A 121 -13.15 5.08 -1.39
C LEU A 121 -12.19 4.16 -2.15
N ILE A 122 -11.64 4.62 -3.27
CA ILE A 122 -10.72 3.84 -4.10
C ILE A 122 -9.42 3.56 -3.33
N SER A 123 -8.91 4.53 -2.57
CA SER A 123 -7.71 4.36 -1.76
C SER A 123 -7.90 3.29 -0.68
N LEU A 124 -9.06 3.32 0.00
CA LEU A 124 -9.43 2.28 0.96
C LEU A 124 -9.52 0.91 0.29
N LEU A 125 -10.21 0.85 -0.86
CA LEU A 125 -10.46 -0.39 -1.58
C LEU A 125 -9.16 -1.03 -2.09
N TYR A 126 -8.24 -0.25 -2.66
CA TYR A 126 -6.94 -0.76 -3.09
C TYR A 126 -6.09 -1.24 -1.92
N GLY A 127 -6.03 -0.49 -0.82
CA GLY A 127 -5.27 -0.89 0.36
C GLY A 127 -5.80 -2.19 0.96
N LEU A 128 -7.12 -2.31 1.13
CA LEU A 128 -7.77 -3.51 1.65
C LEU A 128 -7.62 -4.71 0.72
N LEU A 129 -7.86 -4.53 -0.58
CA LEU A 129 -7.81 -5.61 -1.56
C LEU A 129 -6.40 -6.18 -1.67
N LEU A 130 -5.38 -5.32 -1.77
CA LEU A 130 -3.99 -5.77 -1.88
C LEU A 130 -3.47 -6.36 -0.57
N ALA A 131 -3.83 -5.79 0.57
CA ALA A 131 -3.47 -6.39 1.86
C ALA A 131 -4.13 -7.77 2.03
N THR A 132 -5.37 -7.94 1.56
CA THR A 132 -6.05 -9.24 1.54
C THR A 132 -5.35 -10.22 0.61
N ILE A 133 -4.89 -9.79 -0.58
CA ILE A 133 -4.08 -10.63 -1.47
C ILE A 133 -2.79 -11.09 -0.75
N MET A 134 -2.07 -10.18 -0.10
CA MET A 134 -0.86 -10.55 0.67
C MET A 134 -1.17 -11.55 1.78
N ARG A 135 -2.30 -11.39 2.48
CA ARG A 135 -2.77 -12.34 3.49
C ARG A 135 -3.04 -13.73 2.90
N ILE A 136 -3.69 -13.79 1.73
CA ILE A 136 -3.96 -15.06 1.03
C ILE A 136 -2.66 -15.72 0.59
N LEU A 137 -1.71 -14.95 0.04
CA LEU A 137 -0.39 -15.45 -0.34
C LEU A 137 0.38 -15.98 0.86
N ARG A 138 0.34 -15.27 2.00
CA ARG A 138 0.94 -15.71 3.26
C ARG A 138 0.35 -17.03 3.74
N ALA A 139 -0.98 -17.13 3.79
CA ALA A 139 -1.68 -18.34 4.21
C ALA A 139 -1.33 -19.56 3.33
N ARG A 140 -1.11 -19.36 2.02
CA ARG A 140 -0.62 -20.42 1.13
C ARG A 140 0.76 -20.93 1.50
N ILE A 141 1.68 -20.04 1.87
CA ILE A 141 3.02 -20.45 2.34
C ILE A 141 2.91 -21.18 3.69
N GLU A 142 2.13 -20.65 4.64
CA GLU A 142 1.91 -21.30 5.95
C GLU A 142 1.38 -22.73 5.79
N TYR A 143 0.43 -22.93 4.87
CA TYR A 143 -0.11 -24.24 4.55
C TYR A 143 0.95 -25.18 3.94
N ALA A 144 1.80 -24.65 3.05
CA ALA A 144 2.88 -25.43 2.43
C ALA A 144 4.00 -25.84 3.40
N MET A 145 4.14 -25.13 4.53
CA MET A 145 5.12 -25.45 5.58
C MET A 145 4.61 -26.50 6.58
N THR A 146 3.30 -26.64 6.73
CA THR A 146 2.68 -27.55 7.71
C THR A 146 2.38 -28.96 7.16
N ARG A 147 2.20 -29.10 5.85
CA ARG A 147 2.30 -30.39 5.14
C ARG A 147 3.76 -30.70 4.88
#